data_AF-A0A5P8AWY4-F1
#
_entry.id   AF-A0A5P8AWY4-F1
#
_cell.length_a   1.000
_cell.length_b   1.000
_cell.length_c   1.000
_cell.angle_alpha   90.00
_cell.angle_beta   90.00
_cell.angle_gamma   90.00
#
_symmetry.space_group_name_H-M   'P 1'
#
loop_
_entity.id
_entity.type
_entity.pdbx_description
1 polymer ?
#
loop_
_entity_poly.entity_id
_entity_poly.type
_entity_poly.pdbx_seq_one_letter_code
_entity_poly.pdbx_strand_id
1 'polypeptide(L)'
;MKQVLILILFFVCIIVSFAQSYAEMASNAVVTGGNVDNKVLLYKVNKKDILAPFLLNFFFGFGIGSFVQGDITGGLLVLGSEILSLSLVGCGIYSLSQHTGTSTPTLGLSLVSLGGITFFVTRIAEMIIPFTYASSYNRKLQEKLGMFLGGFKPQFEINLNENAGLSFELAFTKKY
;
A
#
# COMPACT_ATOMS: atom_id res chain seq x y z
N MET A 1 -16.81 -16.91 9.56
CA MET A 1 -15.52 -16.33 10.02
C MET A 1 -14.32 -16.79 9.19
N LYS A 2 -14.11 -18.09 8.95
CA LYS A 2 -12.96 -18.60 8.16
C LYS A 2 -12.87 -18.02 6.73
N GLN A 3 -14.00 -17.86 6.03
CA GLN A 3 -14.04 -17.30 4.67
C GLN A 3 -13.66 -15.80 4.61
N VAL A 4 -14.07 -15.03 5.62
CA VAL A 4 -13.70 -13.60 5.73
C VAL A 4 -12.21 -13.46 6.02
N LEU A 5 -11.65 -14.34 6.86
CA LEU A 5 -10.22 -14.35 7.17
C LEU A 5 -9.37 -14.72 5.95
N ILE A 6 -9.81 -15.68 5.14
CA ILE A 6 -9.18 -16.03 3.86
C ILE A 6 -9.20 -14.85 2.90
N LEU A 7 -10.33 -14.12 2.83
CA LEU A 7 -10.48 -12.98 1.94
C LEU A 7 -9.59 -11.80 2.37
N ILE A 8 -9.49 -11.55 3.68
CA ILE A 8 -8.54 -10.58 4.25
C ILE A 8 -7.09 -11.00 3.97
N LEU A 9 -6.75 -12.27 4.17
CA LEU A 9 -5.40 -12.79 3.92
C LEU A 9 -5.03 -12.68 2.43
N PHE A 10 -5.97 -12.97 1.54
CA PHE A 10 -5.79 -12.82 0.09
C PHE A 10 -5.56 -11.36 -0.29
N PHE A 11 -6.31 -10.44 0.33
CA PHE A 11 -6.15 -8.99 0.11
C PHE A 11 -4.81 -8.47 0.64
N VAL A 12 -4.39 -8.94 1.82
CA VAL A 12 -3.05 -8.65 2.38
C VAL A 12 -1.96 -9.19 1.47
N CYS A 13 -2.11 -10.40 0.93
CA CYS A 13 -1.16 -10.98 -0.03
C CYS A 13 -1.07 -10.14 -1.32
N ILE A 14 -2.18 -9.64 -1.86
CA ILE A 14 -2.16 -8.74 -3.03
C ILE A 14 -1.36 -7.48 -2.70
N ILE A 15 -1.60 -6.85 -1.55
CA ILE A 15 -0.87 -5.65 -1.09
C ILE A 15 0.63 -5.94 -0.94
N VAL A 16 1.01 -7.09 -0.37
CA VAL A 16 2.42 -7.51 -0.19
C VAL A 16 3.09 -7.81 -1.54
N SER A 17 2.40 -8.45 -2.48
CA SER A 17 2.90 -8.70 -3.84
C SER A 17 3.16 -7.41 -4.61
N PHE A 18 2.30 -6.39 -4.45
CA PHE A 18 2.57 -5.06 -4.98
C PHE A 18 3.80 -4.43 -4.32
N ALA A 19 3.95 -4.52 -2.99
CA ALA A 19 5.14 -4.05 -2.28
C ALA A 19 6.45 -4.66 -2.83
N GLN A 20 6.42 -5.94 -3.20
CA GLN A 20 7.54 -6.65 -3.84
C GLN A 20 7.80 -6.19 -5.28
N SER A 21 6.78 -5.90 -6.09
CA SER A 21 6.95 -5.40 -7.46
C SER A 21 7.72 -4.08 -7.53
N TYR A 22 7.51 -3.18 -6.55
CA TYR A 22 8.31 -1.96 -6.43
C TYR A 22 9.79 -2.24 -6.14
N ALA A 23 10.13 -3.37 -5.52
CA ALA A 23 11.52 -3.72 -5.21
C ALA A 23 12.32 -4.09 -6.47
N GLU A 24 11.70 -4.77 -7.45
CA GLU A 24 12.37 -5.20 -8.68
C GLU A 24 12.65 -4.07 -9.67
N MET A 25 11.75 -3.11 -9.86
CA MET A 25 11.98 -2.01 -10.82
C MET A 25 13.11 -1.03 -10.43
N ALA A 26 13.65 -1.15 -9.23
CA ALA A 26 14.64 -0.22 -8.70
C ALA A 26 16.11 -0.62 -8.88
N SER A 27 16.36 -1.86 -9.29
CA SER A 27 17.70 -2.40 -9.49
C SER A 27 18.44 -1.77 -10.68
N ASN A 28 17.75 -1.05 -11.57
CA ASN A 28 18.27 -0.70 -12.90
C ASN A 28 18.75 0.75 -13.11
N ALA A 29 19.17 1.50 -12.09
CA ALA A 29 19.76 2.83 -12.35
C ALA A 29 21.08 3.04 -11.59
N VAL A 30 22.15 3.00 -12.38
CA VAL A 30 23.55 3.34 -12.09
C VAL A 30 23.66 4.86 -11.88
N VAL A 31 24.28 5.28 -10.78
CA VAL A 31 24.93 6.59 -10.69
C VAL A 31 26.28 6.43 -9.97
N THR A 32 27.29 6.96 -10.64
CA THR A 32 28.74 6.90 -10.36
C THR A 32 29.19 7.90 -9.29
N GLY A 33 30.37 7.62 -8.72
CA GLY A 33 30.91 8.23 -7.50
C GLY A 33 31.10 9.75 -7.51
N GLY A 34 30.68 10.39 -6.41
CA GLY A 34 30.96 11.78 -6.05
C GLY A 34 31.33 11.93 -4.56
N ASN A 35 31.88 13.09 -4.17
CA ASN A 35 32.32 13.42 -2.81
C ASN A 35 31.18 13.26 -1.76
N VAL A 36 31.51 12.92 -0.51
CA VAL A 36 30.54 12.57 0.56
C VAL A 36 29.55 13.70 0.83
N ASP A 37 30.01 14.95 0.85
CA ASP A 37 29.15 16.13 1.07
C ASP A 37 28.11 16.31 -0.05
N ASN A 38 28.51 16.04 -1.30
CA ASN A 38 27.61 16.11 -2.45
C ASN A 38 26.55 15.02 -2.40
N LYS A 39 26.88 13.83 -1.88
CA LYS A 39 25.94 12.72 -1.72
C LYS A 39 24.87 13.05 -0.68
N VAL A 40 25.26 13.61 0.47
CA VAL A 40 24.32 13.99 1.54
C VAL A 40 23.37 15.10 1.07
N LEU A 41 23.88 16.09 0.34
CA LEU A 41 23.08 17.16 -0.26
C LEU A 41 22.08 16.60 -1.28
N LEU A 42 22.54 15.72 -2.18
CA LEU A 42 21.70 15.04 -3.17
C LEU A 42 20.56 14.26 -2.52
N TYR A 43 20.83 13.56 -1.41
CA TYR A 43 19.78 12.87 -0.68
C TYR A 43 18.78 13.82 -0.02
N LYS A 44 19.25 14.89 0.63
CA LYS A 44 18.37 15.85 1.29
C LYS A 44 17.42 16.54 0.32
N VAL A 45 17.88 16.81 -0.91
CA VAL A 45 17.09 17.44 -1.97
C VAL A 45 16.11 16.45 -2.62
N ASN A 46 16.51 15.19 -2.81
CA ASN A 46 15.70 14.22 -3.56
C ASN A 46 14.85 13.29 -2.70
N LYS A 47 15.03 13.26 -1.37
CA LYS A 47 14.21 12.42 -0.49
C LYS A 47 12.72 12.78 -0.65
N LYS A 48 11.87 11.76 -0.60
CA LYS A 48 10.42 11.94 -0.62
C LYS A 48 9.91 12.21 0.79
N ASP A 49 9.08 13.24 0.90
CA ASP A 49 8.30 13.53 2.11
C ASP A 49 7.05 12.63 2.14
N ILE A 50 6.65 12.27 3.35
CA ILE A 50 5.54 11.35 3.64
C ILE A 50 4.30 12.12 4.06
N LEU A 51 4.47 13.25 4.76
CA LEU A 51 3.36 13.92 5.44
C LEU A 51 2.37 14.54 4.46
N ALA A 52 2.86 15.30 3.48
CA ALA A 52 1.98 15.94 2.51
C ALA A 52 1.19 14.92 1.66
N PRO A 53 1.81 13.87 1.09
CA PRO A 53 1.09 12.80 0.39
C PRO A 53 0.08 12.06 1.27
N PHE A 54 0.43 11.76 2.52
CA PHE A 54 -0.48 11.13 3.47
C PHE A 54 -1.71 11.98 3.75
N LEU A 55 -1.52 13.26 4.08
CA LEU A 55 -2.62 14.19 4.37
C LEU A 55 -3.52 14.37 3.15
N LEU A 56 -2.94 14.38 1.95
CA LEU A 56 -3.70 14.54 0.72
C LEU A 56 -4.60 13.32 0.44
N ASN A 57 -4.11 12.09 0.67
CA ASN A 57 -4.97 10.91 0.64
C ASN A 57 -6.01 10.95 1.76
N PHE A 58 -5.62 11.29 3.00
CA PHE A 58 -6.54 11.34 4.13
C PHE A 58 -7.75 12.27 3.92
N PHE A 59 -7.53 13.48 3.39
CA PHE A 59 -8.62 14.46 3.20
C PHE A 59 -9.37 14.32 1.88
N PHE A 60 -8.68 14.02 0.77
CA PHE A 60 -9.29 13.99 -0.56
C PHE A 60 -9.41 12.55 -1.09
N GLY A 61 -8.33 11.79 -0.93
CA GLY A 61 -8.19 10.40 -1.39
C GLY A 61 -8.04 10.24 -2.88
N PHE A 62 -8.65 9.20 -3.46
CA PHE A 62 -8.52 8.82 -4.87
C PHE A 62 -7.05 8.66 -5.32
N GLY A 63 -6.16 8.38 -4.36
CA GLY A 63 -4.72 8.24 -4.61
C GLY A 63 -4.01 9.55 -4.98
N ILE A 64 -4.62 10.73 -4.77
CA ILE A 64 -4.02 12.03 -5.12
C ILE A 64 -2.68 12.23 -4.42
N GLY A 65 -2.57 11.86 -3.15
CA GLY A 65 -1.31 11.84 -2.40
C GLY A 65 -0.24 11.02 -3.08
N SER A 66 -0.59 9.83 -3.55
CA SER A 66 0.30 8.95 -4.30
C SER A 66 0.77 9.58 -5.62
N PHE A 67 -0.11 10.25 -6.36
CA PHE A 67 0.28 10.97 -7.57
C PHE A 67 1.23 12.15 -7.27
N VAL A 68 0.96 12.92 -6.21
CA VAL A 68 1.79 14.08 -5.82
C VAL A 68 3.20 13.67 -5.40
N GLN A 69 3.37 12.53 -4.73
CA GLN A 69 4.72 12.02 -4.41
C GLN A 69 5.45 11.37 -5.60
N GLY A 70 4.74 11.10 -6.70
CA GLY A 70 5.27 10.42 -7.89
C GLY A 70 5.05 8.90 -7.92
N ASP A 71 4.18 8.37 -7.06
CA ASP A 71 3.74 6.98 -7.07
C ASP A 71 2.50 6.81 -7.96
N ILE A 72 2.75 6.68 -9.27
CA ILE A 72 1.68 6.55 -10.27
C ILE A 72 0.94 5.22 -10.13
N THR A 73 1.66 4.14 -9.84
CA THR A 73 1.07 2.80 -9.70
C THR A 73 0.16 2.73 -8.48
N GLY A 74 0.64 3.19 -7.32
CA GLY A 74 -0.17 3.27 -6.11
C GLY A 74 -1.37 4.21 -6.28
N GLY A 75 -1.17 5.35 -6.94
CA GLY A 75 -2.26 6.28 -7.26
C GLY A 75 -3.34 5.67 -8.14
N LEU A 76 -2.96 5.03 -9.24
CA LEU A 76 -3.90 4.42 -10.19
C LEU A 76 -4.66 3.24 -9.57
N LEU A 77 -3.98 2.44 -8.75
CA LEU A 77 -4.60 1.32 -8.03
C LEU A 77 -5.68 1.79 -7.06
N VAL A 78 -5.39 2.83 -6.26
CA VAL A 78 -6.37 3.44 -5.36
C VAL A 78 -7.53 4.04 -6.14
N LEU A 79 -7.23 4.88 -7.14
CA LEU A 79 -8.23 5.53 -8.00
C LEU A 79 -9.18 4.51 -8.63
N GLY A 80 -8.63 3.47 -9.26
CA GLY A 80 -9.41 2.41 -9.91
C GLY A 80 -10.27 1.63 -8.91
N SER A 81 -9.72 1.33 -7.73
CA SER A 81 -10.45 0.62 -6.68
C SER A 81 -11.59 1.46 -6.10
N GLU A 82 -11.40 2.77 -5.89
CA GLU A 82 -12.46 3.66 -5.39
C GLU A 82 -13.57 3.88 -6.42
N ILE A 83 -13.22 4.07 -7.71
CA ILE A 83 -14.20 4.17 -8.81
C ILE A 83 -15.02 2.88 -8.91
N LEU A 84 -14.36 1.72 -8.87
CA LEU A 84 -15.03 0.41 -8.89
C LEU A 84 -15.97 0.27 -7.69
N SER A 85 -15.50 0.61 -6.50
CA SER A 85 -16.27 0.51 -5.25
C SER A 85 -17.51 1.41 -5.27
N LEU A 86 -17.36 2.66 -5.69
CA LEU A 86 -18.49 3.59 -5.85
C LEU A 86 -19.47 3.11 -6.91
N SER A 87 -18.97 2.53 -8.00
CA SER A 87 -19.82 1.94 -9.05
C SER A 87 -20.61 0.74 -8.53
N LEU A 88 -19.98 -0.14 -7.74
CA LEU A 88 -20.64 -1.27 -7.09
C LEU A 88 -21.74 -0.81 -6.13
N VAL A 89 -21.45 0.19 -5.29
CA VAL A 89 -22.45 0.78 -4.38
C VAL A 89 -23.59 1.42 -5.16
N GLY A 90 -23.29 2.23 -6.18
CA GLY A 90 -24.29 2.89 -7.01
C GLY A 90 -25.21 1.91 -7.73
N CYS A 91 -24.64 0.90 -8.39
CA CYS A 91 -25.39 -0.18 -9.04
C CYS A 91 -26.21 -0.98 -8.02
N GLY A 92 -25.68 -1.23 -6.83
CA GLY A 92 -26.38 -1.93 -5.75
C GLY A 92 -27.58 -1.15 -5.22
N ILE A 93 -27.44 0.17 -5.00
CA ILE A 93 -28.53 1.06 -4.58
C ILE A 93 -29.59 1.16 -5.67
N TYR A 94 -29.19 1.30 -6.94
CA TYR A 94 -30.13 1.31 -8.06
C TYR A 94 -30.92 0.00 -8.14
N SER A 95 -30.24 -1.14 -8.06
CA SER A 95 -30.87 -2.47 -8.03
C SER A 95 -31.85 -2.62 -6.86
N LEU A 96 -31.49 -2.11 -5.67
CA LEU A 96 -32.35 -2.11 -4.50
C LEU A 96 -33.60 -1.23 -4.69
N SER A 97 -33.46 -0.10 -5.37
CA SER A 97 -34.54 0.88 -5.60
C SER A 97 -35.57 0.38 -6.62
N GLN A 98 -35.12 -0.43 -7.59
CA GLN A 98 -35.97 -1.03 -8.62
C GLN A 98 -36.65 -2.35 -8.18
N HIS A 99 -36.34 -2.82 -6.97
CA HIS A 99 -36.87 -4.08 -6.47
C HIS A 99 -38.33 -3.94 -6.03
N THR A 100 -39.24 -4.57 -6.78
CA THR A 100 -40.68 -4.52 -6.56
C THR A 100 -41.26 -5.83 -5.99
N GLY A 101 -40.40 -6.83 -5.74
CA GLY A 101 -40.80 -8.13 -5.21
C GLY A 101 -40.78 -8.22 -3.69
N THR A 102 -41.44 -9.25 -3.13
CA THR A 102 -41.48 -9.54 -1.69
C THR A 102 -40.23 -10.26 -1.16
N SER A 103 -39.42 -10.82 -2.06
CA SER A 103 -38.16 -11.50 -1.72
C SER A 103 -37.07 -10.50 -1.33
N THR A 104 -36.10 -10.90 -0.51
CA THR A 104 -34.96 -10.02 -0.20
C THR A 104 -34.12 -9.74 -1.46
N PRO A 105 -33.79 -8.48 -1.79
CA PRO A 105 -32.96 -8.12 -2.95
C PRO A 105 -31.48 -8.44 -2.70
N THR A 106 -31.16 -9.73 -2.65
CA THR A 106 -29.84 -10.24 -2.28
C THR A 106 -28.73 -9.65 -3.13
N LEU A 107 -28.93 -9.52 -4.45
CA LEU A 107 -27.93 -8.95 -5.35
C LEU A 107 -27.62 -7.47 -5.05
N GLY A 108 -28.64 -6.63 -4.85
CA GLY A 108 -28.46 -5.22 -4.48
C GLY A 108 -27.68 -5.08 -3.17
N LEU A 109 -28.09 -5.83 -2.13
CA LEU A 109 -27.38 -5.87 -0.85
C LEU A 109 -25.94 -6.37 -0.97
N SER A 110 -25.70 -7.37 -1.82
CA SER A 110 -24.36 -7.93 -2.05
C SER A 110 -23.45 -6.90 -2.72
N LEU A 111 -23.95 -6.17 -3.71
CA LEU A 111 -23.20 -5.14 -4.42
C LEU A 111 -22.88 -3.93 -3.53
N VAL A 112 -23.86 -3.48 -2.74
CA VAL A 112 -23.65 -2.40 -1.75
C VAL A 112 -22.64 -2.81 -0.69
N SER A 113 -22.79 -4.00 -0.12
CA SER A 113 -21.87 -4.48 0.92
C SER A 113 -20.46 -4.69 0.39
N LEU A 114 -20.31 -5.33 -0.78
CA LEU A 114 -19.01 -5.53 -1.40
C LEU A 114 -18.34 -4.20 -1.75
N GLY A 115 -19.05 -3.31 -2.44
CA GLY A 115 -18.53 -1.99 -2.78
C GLY A 115 -18.16 -1.16 -1.54
N GLY A 116 -18.99 -1.19 -0.49
CA GLY A 116 -18.70 -0.49 0.77
C GLY A 116 -17.47 -1.04 1.50
N ILE A 117 -17.32 -2.37 1.58
CA ILE A 117 -16.14 -3.01 2.17
C ILE A 117 -14.89 -2.65 1.35
N THR A 118 -14.95 -2.77 0.02
CA THR A 118 -13.81 -2.43 -0.84
C THR A 118 -13.43 -0.95 -0.68
N PHE A 119 -14.40 -0.03 -0.66
CA PHE A 119 -14.14 1.40 -0.44
C PHE A 119 -13.41 1.65 0.90
N PHE A 120 -13.87 1.01 1.97
CA PHE A 120 -13.27 1.16 3.30
C PHE A 120 -11.84 0.59 3.36
N VAL A 121 -11.60 -0.58 2.76
CA VAL A 121 -10.26 -1.18 2.68
C VAL A 121 -9.32 -0.31 1.84
N THR A 122 -9.81 0.19 0.70
CA THR A 122 -9.03 1.09 -0.16
C THR A 122 -8.68 2.38 0.58
N ARG A 123 -9.58 2.92 1.42
CA ARG A 123 -9.28 4.07 2.30
C ARG A 123 -8.11 3.83 3.25
N ILE A 124 -8.05 2.65 3.85
CA ILE A 124 -6.93 2.31 4.73
C ILE A 124 -5.64 2.15 3.91
N ALA A 125 -5.74 1.50 2.75
CA ALA A 125 -4.58 1.28 1.88
C ALA A 125 -3.95 2.60 1.40
N GLU A 126 -4.75 3.58 0.97
CA GLU A 126 -4.22 4.88 0.51
C GLU A 126 -3.53 5.70 1.61
N MET A 127 -3.88 5.49 2.88
CA MET A 127 -3.16 6.11 3.99
C MET A 127 -1.77 5.50 4.17
N ILE A 128 -1.62 4.20 3.88
CA ILE A 128 -0.36 3.46 4.11
C ILE A 128 0.60 3.59 2.92
N ILE A 129 0.07 3.61 1.68
CA ILE A 129 0.86 3.64 0.44
C ILE A 129 1.94 4.75 0.44
N PRO A 130 1.66 6.00 0.85
CA PRO A 130 2.67 7.05 0.97
C PRO A 130 3.91 6.68 1.80
N PHE A 131 3.71 6.05 2.95
CA PHE A 131 4.80 5.64 3.83
C PHE A 131 5.67 4.57 3.17
N THR A 132 5.04 3.57 2.56
CA THR A 132 5.72 2.45 1.91
C THR A 132 6.53 2.94 0.70
N TYR A 133 5.94 3.79 -0.13
CA TYR A 133 6.61 4.35 -1.32
C TYR A 133 7.81 5.22 -0.93
N ALA A 134 7.62 6.19 -0.03
CA ALA A 134 8.69 7.08 0.38
C ALA A 134 9.83 6.33 1.08
N SER A 135 9.52 5.35 1.93
CA SER A 135 10.53 4.50 2.58
C SER A 135 11.35 3.70 1.54
N SER A 136 10.67 3.04 0.61
CA SER A 136 11.31 2.28 -0.47
C SER A 136 12.19 3.17 -1.35
N TYR A 137 11.66 4.32 -1.78
CA TYR A 137 12.38 5.30 -2.60
C TYR A 137 13.62 5.85 -1.87
N ASN A 138 13.46 6.30 -0.63
CA ASN A 138 14.55 6.88 0.17
C ASN A 138 15.65 5.86 0.46
N ARG A 139 15.32 4.60 0.71
CA ARG A 139 16.30 3.51 0.87
C ARG A 139 17.11 3.29 -0.40
N LYS A 140 16.45 3.24 -1.56
CA LYS A 140 17.14 3.09 -2.86
C LYS A 140 18.03 4.28 -3.17
N LEU A 141 17.57 5.49 -2.85
CA LEU A 141 18.37 6.70 -3.00
C LEU A 141 19.64 6.63 -2.14
N GLN A 142 19.53 6.15 -0.89
CA GLN A 142 20.70 5.92 -0.02
C GLN A 142 21.65 4.86 -0.59
N GLU A 143 21.11 3.71 -1.03
CA GLU A 143 21.89 2.63 -1.65
C GLU A 143 22.66 3.13 -2.88
N LYS A 144 22.00 3.88 -3.77
CA LYS A 144 22.62 4.44 -4.99
C LYS A 144 23.69 5.49 -4.70
N LEU A 145 23.50 6.28 -3.65
CA LEU A 145 24.48 7.28 -3.24
C LEU A 145 25.65 6.65 -2.46
N GLY A 146 25.61 5.34 -2.17
CA GLY A 146 26.59 4.68 -1.32
C GLY A 146 26.59 5.24 0.11
N MET A 147 25.47 5.84 0.53
CA MET A 147 25.26 6.32 1.89
C MET A 147 24.52 5.23 2.66
N PHE A 148 25.22 4.14 2.93
CA PHE A 148 24.75 3.17 3.91
C PHE A 148 24.95 3.80 5.31
N LEU A 149 24.07 4.72 5.71
CA LEU A 149 23.94 5.02 7.14
C LEU A 149 23.41 3.75 7.77
N GLY A 150 24.20 3.12 8.65
CA GLY A 150 23.88 1.88 9.35
C GLY A 150 22.43 1.83 9.80
N GLY A 151 21.61 1.14 9.02
CA GLY A 151 20.17 1.04 9.22
C GLY A 151 19.82 -0.41 9.46
N PHE A 152 19.17 -0.66 10.60
CA PHE A 152 18.63 -1.97 10.93
C PHE A 152 17.70 -2.45 9.82
N LYS A 153 17.99 -3.62 9.24
CA LYS A 153 17.00 -4.36 8.45
C LYS A 153 16.15 -5.16 9.43
N PRO A 154 14.90 -4.76 9.73
CA PRO A 154 13.99 -5.66 10.43
C PRO A 154 13.65 -6.81 9.47
N GLN A 155 13.94 -8.03 9.89
CA GLN A 155 13.41 -9.24 9.26
C GLN A 155 12.23 -9.70 10.09
N PHE A 156 11.08 -9.82 9.43
CA PHE A 156 9.87 -10.37 10.01
C PHE A 156 9.77 -11.81 9.54
N GLU A 157 10.11 -12.76 10.41
CA GLU A 157 9.85 -14.18 10.15
C GLU A 157 8.56 -14.59 10.85
N ILE A 158 7.66 -15.21 10.08
CA ILE A 158 6.40 -15.76 10.60
C ILE A 158 6.61 -17.26 10.69
N ASN A 159 6.75 -17.77 11.92
CA ASN A 159 6.93 -19.20 12.18
C ASN A 159 5.59 -19.80 12.66
N LEU A 160 5.00 -20.65 11.82
CA LEU A 160 3.75 -21.36 12.11
C LEU A 160 4.09 -22.78 12.57
N ASN A 161 4.24 -22.95 13.89
CA ASN A 161 4.35 -24.27 14.50
C ASN A 161 2.95 -24.77 14.88
N GLU A 162 2.54 -25.95 14.37
CA GLU A 162 1.19 -26.51 14.59
C GLU A 162 0.85 -26.78 16.07
N ASN A 163 1.85 -26.81 16.97
CA ASN A 163 1.63 -27.18 18.38
C ASN A 163 1.78 -26.04 19.40
N ALA A 164 2.25 -24.86 18.99
CA ALA A 164 2.42 -23.71 19.86
C ALA A 164 2.03 -22.47 19.06
N GLY A 165 1.06 -21.70 19.56
CA GLY A 165 0.41 -20.61 18.84
C GLY A 165 1.34 -19.62 18.13
N LEU A 166 0.74 -18.86 17.21
CA LEU A 166 1.37 -17.91 16.29
C LEU A 166 2.43 -17.03 17.00
N SER A 167 3.69 -17.24 16.66
CA SER A 167 4.83 -16.52 17.25
C SER A 167 5.36 -15.46 16.28
N PHE A 168 5.52 -14.23 16.77
CA PHE A 168 6.10 -13.12 16.01
C PHE A 168 7.51 -12.87 16.54
N GLU A 169 8.53 -13.11 15.72
CA GLU A 169 9.92 -12.82 16.08
C GLU A 169 10.43 -11.64 15.27
N LEU A 170 11.01 -10.65 15.97
CA LEU A 170 11.55 -9.43 15.39
C LEU A 170 13.06 -9.45 15.53
N ALA A 171 13.77 -9.82 14.46
CA ALA A 171 15.23 -9.87 14.46
C ALA A 171 15.83 -8.57 13.89
N PHE A 172 16.80 -8.03 14.62
CA PHE A 172 17.56 -6.84 14.21
C PHE A 172 19.00 -7.23 13.85
N THR A 173 19.27 -7.39 12.57
CA THR A 173 20.65 -7.61 12.12
C THR A 173 21.35 -6.26 11.95
N LYS A 174 22.28 -5.95 12.86
CA LYS A 174 23.21 -4.84 12.74
C LYS A 174 24.34 -5.24 11.78
N LYS A 175 24.39 -4.67 10.58
CA LYS A 175 25.56 -4.78 9.69
C LYS A 175 26.49 -3.60 9.93
N TYR A 176 27.76 -3.91 10.24
CA TYR A 176 28.88 -2.98 10.28
C TYR A 176 29.32 -2.63 8.86
#